data_AF-A0A836GKM7-F1
#
_entry.id   AF-A0A836GKM7-F1
#
_cell.length_a   1.000
_cell.length_b   1.000
_cell.length_c   1.000
_cell.angle_alpha   90.00
_cell.angle_beta   90.00
_cell.angle_gamma   90.00
#
_symmetry.space_group_name_H-M   'P 1'
#
loop_
_entity.id
_entity.type
_entity.pdbx_description
1 polymer ?
#
loop_
_entity_poly.entity_id
_entity_poly.type
_entity_poly.pdbx_seq_one_letter_code
_entity_poly.pdbx_strand_id
1 'polypeptide(L)'
;MHPNVPNYFQIIPGNLSCQSPKDLENEPVTNLKSESLTCIVENSNVCPEKCTCLVRPEGSAFIFDCSNKNLSSMPSDIKRPDSSFQFELNFSGNQLTHMPNLKAMGLEPVKKLILSHNNIDEISLDGLSSTIQVLELHNNNVSRIHPDVLEFLKQSMNLTRLTLHENPWECDCNAKDFRNFIQTNLVTMPDLLKVKCPGKNTSVSEMTVTDFCPLYTTRIIGISIAISFIGFLIGFFGLLYYKYQRQIKVWLFVHQWCLWFVTEEELDKEKVYDAFVSYSHKDHDFVVDELVSKLENSPMSFKLCLHYRDWVAGEWIPANIASSVENSRRTIVVLSPNFLESVWGRMEFRAAHSQALSEGRARVILILYGDIGPTDNLDPELKAYISMNTYVKWGDPWFWDKLRYALPHEPKLAKNAGKKIFENHQLCIQANMDKKELIYPIVIPETPPTTTPPADTLKKFICDKGSEEQLFLNNCVQESCKLNGNVPIILSPENLMKHDNEECLV
;
A
#
# COMPACT_ATOMS: atom_id res chain seq x y z
N MET A 1 84.33 18.41 49.50
CA MET A 1 84.30 17.08 48.86
C MET A 1 82.84 16.78 48.52
N HIS A 2 82.50 16.75 47.23
CA HIS A 2 81.14 16.45 46.78
C HIS A 2 80.92 14.92 46.84
N PRO A 3 79.90 14.42 47.55
CA PRO A 3 79.54 13.02 47.54
C PRO A 3 78.65 12.74 46.33
N ASN A 4 78.84 11.58 45.72
CA ASN A 4 78.12 11.01 44.56
C ASN A 4 78.64 11.43 43.18
N VAL A 5 79.80 10.90 42.81
CA VAL A 5 80.09 10.57 41.41
C VAL A 5 79.50 9.19 41.15
N PRO A 6 78.38 9.06 40.41
CA PRO A 6 77.94 7.75 39.95
C PRO A 6 79.00 7.16 39.01
N ASN A 7 79.57 6.02 39.38
CA ASN A 7 80.44 5.25 38.50
C ASN A 7 79.57 4.62 37.42
N TYR A 8 79.60 5.18 36.22
CA TYR A 8 79.01 4.56 35.05
C TYR A 8 80.01 3.57 34.46
N PHE A 9 79.69 2.28 34.52
CA PHE A 9 80.42 1.26 33.78
C PHE A 9 79.75 1.08 32.42
N GLN A 10 80.49 1.36 31.35
CA GLN A 10 80.06 1.08 29.99
C GLN A 10 80.47 -0.34 29.62
N ILE A 11 79.51 -1.23 29.43
CA ILE A 11 79.75 -2.58 28.93
C ILE A 11 79.75 -2.51 27.40
N ILE A 12 80.89 -2.82 26.78
CA ILE A 12 81.04 -2.91 25.32
C ILE A 12 81.02 -4.40 24.96
N PRO A 13 79.93 -4.92 24.38
CA PRO A 13 79.75 -6.36 24.15
C PRO A 13 80.68 -6.96 23.07
N GLY A 14 81.37 -6.13 22.28
CA GLY A 14 82.34 -6.61 21.29
C GLY A 14 81.72 -7.61 20.30
N ASN A 15 82.34 -8.79 20.16
CA ASN A 15 81.89 -9.88 19.28
C ASN A 15 81.18 -11.02 20.05
N LEU A 16 80.55 -10.71 21.19
CA LEU A 16 79.76 -11.67 21.95
C LEU A 16 78.56 -12.14 21.12
N SER A 17 78.47 -13.45 20.94
CA SER A 17 77.36 -14.13 20.26
C SER A 17 76.75 -15.21 21.14
N CYS A 18 75.49 -15.52 20.90
CA CYS A 18 74.76 -16.55 21.61
C CYS A 18 75.28 -17.95 21.24
N GLN A 19 75.56 -18.77 22.25
CA GLN A 19 75.92 -20.18 22.07
C GLN A 19 74.69 -21.11 22.02
N SER A 20 73.60 -20.71 22.67
CA SER A 20 72.37 -21.48 22.79
C SER A 20 71.20 -20.54 23.07
N PRO A 21 69.94 -20.91 22.77
CA PRO A 21 69.48 -22.12 22.08
C PRO A 21 69.80 -22.11 20.57
N LYS A 22 69.55 -23.22 19.87
CA LYS A 22 69.84 -23.39 18.43
C LYS A 22 69.28 -22.24 17.56
N ASP A 23 68.10 -21.73 17.92
CA ASP A 23 67.42 -20.67 17.16
C ASP A 23 68.11 -19.30 17.27
N LEU A 24 68.97 -19.11 18.28
CA LEU A 24 69.76 -17.90 18.50
C LEU A 24 71.27 -18.15 18.35
N GLU A 25 71.68 -19.33 17.88
CA GLU A 25 73.08 -19.70 17.80
C GLU A 25 73.84 -18.79 16.83
N ASN A 26 74.96 -18.23 17.28
CA ASN A 26 75.79 -17.24 16.59
C ASN A 26 75.15 -15.83 16.42
N GLU A 27 73.96 -15.57 16.97
CA GLU A 27 73.37 -14.24 16.93
C GLU A 27 74.14 -13.30 17.87
N PRO A 28 74.58 -12.10 17.41
CA PRO A 28 75.31 -11.16 18.25
C PRO A 28 74.40 -10.55 19.32
N VAL A 29 74.94 -10.39 20.54
CA VAL A 29 74.18 -9.90 21.71
C VAL A 29 73.54 -8.53 21.46
N THR A 30 74.15 -7.69 20.62
CA THR A 30 73.61 -6.36 20.25
C THR A 30 72.32 -6.41 19.44
N ASN A 31 72.04 -7.54 18.76
CA ASN A 31 70.84 -7.72 17.96
C ASN A 31 69.71 -8.40 18.72
N LEU A 32 69.99 -8.94 19.92
CA LEU A 32 69.00 -9.63 20.73
C LEU A 32 67.92 -8.64 21.19
N LYS A 33 66.68 -9.05 20.99
CA LYS A 33 65.52 -8.35 21.53
C LYS A 33 65.06 -9.08 22.77
N SER A 34 64.79 -8.34 23.83
CA SER A 34 64.26 -8.89 25.08
C SER A 34 63.03 -9.79 24.85
N GLU A 35 62.22 -9.50 23.82
CA GLU A 35 60.96 -10.20 23.53
C GLU A 35 61.20 -11.63 23.02
N SER A 36 62.38 -11.88 22.46
CA SER A 36 62.79 -13.18 21.91
C SER A 36 63.40 -14.12 22.96
N LEU A 37 63.78 -13.59 24.13
CA LEU A 37 64.48 -14.36 25.16
C LEU A 37 63.47 -15.10 26.05
N THR A 38 63.52 -16.44 26.03
CA THR A 38 62.63 -17.30 26.81
C THR A 38 63.40 -18.43 27.50
N CYS A 39 62.85 -18.93 28.61
CA CYS A 39 63.42 -20.02 29.39
C CYS A 39 62.44 -21.20 29.47
N ILE A 40 62.90 -22.42 29.23
CA ILE A 40 62.09 -23.63 29.34
C ILE A 40 61.81 -23.95 30.83
N VAL A 41 60.57 -24.28 31.15
CA VAL A 41 60.13 -24.71 32.48
C VAL A 41 60.10 -26.23 32.53
N GLU A 42 61.02 -26.83 33.29
CA GLU A 42 61.13 -28.30 33.42
C GLU A 42 60.15 -28.92 34.42
N ASN A 43 59.35 -28.12 35.14
CA ASN A 43 58.44 -28.60 36.17
C ASN A 43 57.15 -29.20 35.58
N SER A 44 56.99 -30.52 35.70
CA SER A 44 55.84 -31.28 35.17
C SER A 44 54.51 -31.01 35.86
N ASN A 45 54.50 -30.39 37.06
CA ASN A 45 53.26 -30.18 37.80
C ASN A 45 52.36 -29.08 37.21
N VAL A 46 52.92 -28.20 36.38
CA VAL A 46 52.25 -27.02 35.82
C VAL A 46 52.10 -27.15 34.30
N CYS A 47 53.07 -27.79 33.64
CA CYS A 47 53.08 -27.94 32.19
C CYS A 47 52.46 -29.28 31.76
N PRO A 48 51.52 -29.29 30.80
CA PRO A 48 50.99 -30.53 30.23
C PRO A 48 52.07 -31.38 29.58
N GLU A 49 51.95 -32.71 29.65
CA GLU A 49 52.97 -33.63 29.13
C GLU A 49 53.28 -33.45 27.64
N LYS A 50 52.27 -33.06 26.85
CA LYS A 50 52.42 -32.85 25.40
C LYS A 50 52.92 -31.45 25.03
N CYS A 51 52.93 -30.52 25.96
CA CYS A 51 53.22 -29.11 25.70
C CYS A 51 54.62 -28.73 26.20
N THR A 52 55.13 -27.63 25.68
CA THR A 52 56.37 -27.01 26.12
C THR A 52 56.04 -25.68 26.78
N CYS A 53 56.40 -25.53 28.05
CA CYS A 53 56.12 -24.31 28.79
C CYS A 53 57.38 -23.45 28.88
N LEU A 54 57.21 -22.16 28.61
CA LEU A 54 58.30 -21.19 28.57
C LEU A 54 57.95 -19.99 29.45
N VAL A 55 58.97 -19.37 30.04
CA VAL A 55 58.84 -18.08 30.73
C VAL A 55 59.60 -17.03 29.94
N ARG A 56 58.94 -15.91 29.66
CA ARG A 56 59.57 -14.72 29.10
C ARG A 56 59.72 -13.67 30.21
N PRO A 57 60.96 -13.30 30.58
CA PRO A 57 61.19 -12.29 31.62
C PRO A 57 60.61 -10.93 31.25
N GLU A 58 60.70 -10.53 29.98
CA GLU A 58 60.07 -9.32 29.50
C GLU A 58 58.55 -9.43 29.60
N GLY A 59 57.94 -8.48 30.33
CA GLY A 59 56.50 -8.46 30.54
C GLY A 59 55.97 -9.55 31.48
N SER A 60 56.85 -10.37 32.08
CA SER A 60 56.47 -11.50 32.96
C SER A 60 55.41 -12.40 32.31
N ALA A 61 55.74 -12.97 31.15
CA ALA A 61 54.82 -13.84 30.41
C ALA A 61 55.11 -15.32 30.64
N PHE A 62 54.06 -16.11 30.87
CA PHE A 62 54.11 -17.57 30.92
C PHE A 62 53.43 -18.12 29.66
N ILE A 63 54.19 -18.86 28.87
CA ILE A 63 53.80 -19.31 27.54
C ILE A 63 53.54 -20.81 27.60
N PHE A 64 52.34 -21.24 27.20
CA PHE A 64 52.01 -22.63 26.95
C PHE A 64 52.10 -22.89 25.44
N ASP A 65 53.18 -23.54 24.99
CA ASP A 65 53.36 -23.93 23.59
C ASP A 65 52.95 -25.39 23.37
N CYS A 66 51.73 -25.56 22.89
CA CYS A 66 51.11 -26.83 22.52
C CYS A 66 50.94 -26.94 21.00
N SER A 67 51.75 -26.23 20.22
CA SER A 67 51.63 -26.21 18.75
C SER A 67 52.04 -27.54 18.10
N ASN A 68 51.33 -27.93 17.04
CA ASN A 68 51.61 -29.12 16.23
C ASN A 68 51.70 -30.43 17.04
N LYS A 69 50.85 -30.60 18.06
CA LYS A 69 50.82 -31.77 18.95
C LYS A 69 49.69 -32.75 18.65
N ASN A 70 48.98 -32.57 17.52
CA ASN A 70 47.81 -33.37 17.13
C ASN A 70 46.73 -33.43 18.22
N LEU A 71 46.47 -32.31 18.90
CA LEU A 71 45.45 -32.22 19.94
C LEU A 71 44.05 -32.10 19.34
N SER A 72 43.14 -32.96 19.76
CA SER A 72 41.70 -32.84 19.40
C SER A 72 40.90 -32.03 20.42
N SER A 73 41.42 -31.88 21.63
CA SER A 73 40.81 -31.11 22.72
C SER A 73 41.87 -30.43 23.57
N MET A 74 41.46 -29.45 24.37
CA MET A 74 42.36 -28.79 25.32
C MET A 74 42.85 -29.76 26.39
N PRO A 75 44.14 -29.70 26.79
CA PRO A 75 44.66 -30.49 27.90
C PRO A 75 43.99 -30.09 29.23
N SER A 76 43.45 -31.07 29.96
CA SER A 76 42.75 -30.86 31.24
C SER A 76 43.68 -30.80 32.45
N ASP A 77 44.96 -31.12 32.25
CA ASP A 77 46.05 -31.15 33.22
C ASP A 77 46.74 -29.79 33.42
N ILE A 78 46.31 -28.74 32.70
CA ILE A 78 46.85 -27.39 32.88
C ILE A 78 46.53 -26.88 34.28
N LYS A 79 47.57 -26.61 35.07
CA LYS A 79 47.45 -25.93 36.36
C LYS A 79 47.96 -24.51 36.22
N ARG A 80 47.25 -23.57 36.85
CA ARG A 80 47.66 -22.15 36.86
C ARG A 80 49.02 -22.00 37.57
N PRO A 81 50.04 -21.43 36.90
CA PRO A 81 51.28 -20.99 37.55
C PRO A 81 51.02 -19.84 38.55
N ASP A 82 52.05 -19.43 39.29
CA ASP A 82 51.97 -18.30 40.23
C ASP A 82 51.31 -17.05 39.62
N SER A 83 50.61 -16.29 40.47
CA SER A 83 49.64 -15.25 40.12
C SER A 83 50.21 -13.98 39.47
N SER A 84 51.53 -13.87 39.32
CA SER A 84 52.23 -12.70 38.78
C SER A 84 52.39 -12.69 37.25
N PHE A 85 52.15 -13.81 36.57
CA PHE A 85 52.38 -13.93 35.14
C PHE A 85 51.16 -13.58 34.27
N GLN A 86 51.43 -13.06 33.08
CA GLN A 86 50.46 -12.94 31.99
C GLN A 86 50.55 -14.17 31.08
N PHE A 87 49.42 -14.72 30.64
CA PHE A 87 49.43 -15.96 29.88
C PHE A 87 49.46 -15.73 28.37
N GLU A 88 50.30 -16.51 27.69
CA GLU A 88 50.31 -16.66 26.23
C GLU A 88 50.05 -18.13 25.90
N LEU A 89 49.04 -18.37 25.08
CA LEU A 89 48.58 -19.71 24.74
C LEU A 89 48.79 -19.94 23.24
N ASN A 90 49.64 -20.90 22.88
CA ASN A 90 49.85 -21.32 21.50
C ASN A 90 49.34 -22.75 21.30
N PHE A 91 48.20 -22.87 20.64
CA PHE A 91 47.55 -24.14 20.28
C PHE A 91 47.43 -24.30 18.76
N SER A 92 48.28 -23.62 17.99
CA SER A 92 48.24 -23.67 16.52
C SER A 92 48.59 -25.05 15.95
N GLY A 93 48.06 -25.38 14.77
CA GLY A 93 48.40 -26.61 14.06
C GLY A 93 47.88 -27.88 14.75
N ASN A 94 46.67 -27.81 15.31
CA ASN A 94 46.03 -28.93 15.99
C ASN A 94 44.67 -29.26 15.31
N GLN A 95 43.85 -30.09 15.94
CA GLN A 95 42.56 -30.54 15.42
C GLN A 95 41.40 -30.09 16.33
N LEU A 96 41.56 -28.93 16.99
CA LEU A 96 40.58 -28.42 17.94
C LEU A 96 39.30 -27.98 17.22
N THR A 97 38.15 -28.39 17.70
CA THR A 97 36.84 -27.96 17.18
C THR A 97 36.24 -26.79 17.93
N HIS A 98 36.64 -26.57 19.18
CA HIS A 98 36.09 -25.50 20.02
C HIS A 98 37.22 -24.68 20.67
N MET A 99 36.93 -23.41 20.93
CA MET A 99 37.82 -22.53 21.68
C MET A 99 38.00 -22.99 23.15
N PRO A 100 39.15 -22.70 23.78
CA PRO A 100 39.35 -23.00 25.20
C PRO A 100 38.42 -22.16 26.07
N ASN A 101 37.95 -22.69 27.20
CA ASN A 101 37.25 -21.89 28.21
C ASN A 101 38.28 -21.36 29.24
N LEU A 102 38.74 -20.13 29.05
CA LEU A 102 39.83 -19.55 29.83
C LEU A 102 39.47 -19.40 31.32
N LYS A 103 38.21 -19.08 31.61
CA LYS A 103 37.68 -18.93 32.98
C LYS A 103 37.66 -20.27 33.71
N ALA A 104 37.14 -21.31 33.07
CA ALA A 104 37.07 -22.65 33.65
C ALA A 104 38.47 -23.24 33.92
N MET A 105 39.45 -22.88 33.07
CA MET A 105 40.85 -23.29 33.23
C MET A 105 41.62 -22.44 34.25
N GLY A 106 41.01 -21.36 34.76
CA GLY A 106 41.68 -20.44 35.68
C GLY A 106 42.85 -19.69 35.05
N LEU A 107 42.87 -19.53 33.72
CA LEU A 107 43.92 -18.87 32.96
C LEU A 107 43.47 -17.45 32.58
N GLU A 108 43.47 -16.53 33.54
CA GLU A 108 43.23 -15.10 33.31
C GLU A 108 44.20 -14.27 34.18
N PRO A 109 44.92 -13.27 33.64
CA PRO A 109 44.74 -12.63 32.33
C PRO A 109 45.52 -13.29 31.17
N VAL A 110 44.90 -13.41 29.99
CA VAL A 110 45.55 -13.88 28.74
C VAL A 110 45.80 -12.70 27.81
N LYS A 111 47.03 -12.59 27.29
CA LYS A 111 47.40 -11.56 26.31
C LYS A 111 47.45 -12.07 24.88
N LYS A 112 47.91 -13.30 24.67
CA LYS A 112 48.09 -13.87 23.34
C LYS A 112 47.41 -15.23 23.27
N LEU A 113 46.52 -15.40 22.31
CA LEU A 113 45.82 -16.65 22.04
C LEU A 113 45.97 -16.99 20.57
N ILE A 114 46.77 -18.02 20.27
CA ILE A 114 47.03 -18.51 18.92
C ILE A 114 46.29 -19.83 18.73
N LEU A 115 45.27 -19.81 17.88
CA LEU A 115 44.41 -20.95 17.56
C LEU A 115 44.35 -21.21 16.05
N SER A 116 45.32 -20.69 15.30
CA SER A 116 45.38 -20.86 13.84
C SER A 116 45.59 -22.32 13.44
N HIS A 117 45.17 -22.69 12.23
CA HIS A 117 45.32 -24.05 11.71
C HIS A 117 44.67 -25.10 12.64
N ASN A 118 43.39 -24.91 12.92
CA ASN A 118 42.54 -25.83 13.68
C ASN A 118 41.21 -26.05 12.93
N ASN A 119 40.24 -26.71 13.56
CA ASN A 119 38.91 -26.99 13.01
C ASN A 119 37.82 -26.21 13.76
N ILE A 120 38.13 -25.03 14.31
CA ILE A 120 37.20 -24.27 15.14
C ILE A 120 36.09 -23.70 14.26
N ASP A 121 34.84 -23.96 14.63
CA ASP A 121 33.64 -23.53 13.91
C ASP A 121 32.96 -22.29 14.53
N GLU A 122 33.09 -22.11 15.84
CA GLU A 122 32.49 -21.01 16.58
C GLU A 122 33.51 -20.29 17.48
N ILE A 123 33.46 -18.95 17.47
CA ILE A 123 34.21 -18.10 18.41
C ILE A 123 33.33 -17.88 19.63
N SER A 124 33.76 -18.35 20.81
CA SER A 124 33.02 -18.20 22.06
C SER A 124 33.62 -17.11 22.95
N LEU A 125 32.76 -16.37 23.65
CA LEU A 125 33.17 -15.38 24.67
C LEU A 125 33.98 -15.99 25.81
N ASP A 126 33.76 -17.28 26.12
CA ASP A 126 34.49 -17.97 27.19
C ASP A 126 35.98 -18.18 26.85
N GLY A 127 36.31 -18.12 25.56
CA GLY A 127 37.69 -18.18 25.06
C GLY A 127 38.36 -16.82 24.91
N LEU A 128 37.68 -15.74 25.30
CA LEU A 128 38.18 -14.38 25.13
C LEU A 128 38.44 -13.73 26.50
N SER A 129 39.64 -13.18 26.64
CA SER A 129 40.07 -12.44 27.84
C SER A 129 40.01 -10.93 27.57
N SER A 130 39.61 -10.11 28.53
CA SER A 130 39.56 -8.63 28.40
C SER A 130 40.94 -7.99 28.18
N THR A 131 42.02 -8.71 28.50
CA THR A 131 43.42 -8.29 28.31
C THR A 131 44.01 -8.74 26.98
N ILE A 132 43.23 -9.39 26.10
CA ILE A 132 43.74 -9.97 24.87
C ILE A 132 44.28 -8.89 23.92
N GLN A 133 45.50 -9.12 23.41
CA GLN A 133 46.20 -8.25 22.48
C GLN A 133 46.34 -8.91 21.11
N VAL A 134 46.62 -10.22 21.10
CA VAL A 134 46.81 -10.98 19.87
C VAL A 134 45.87 -12.17 19.88
N LEU A 135 44.97 -12.22 18.89
CA LEU A 135 44.06 -13.32 18.64
C LEU A 135 44.26 -13.83 17.22
N GLU A 136 44.74 -15.07 17.07
CA GLU A 136 44.94 -15.68 15.77
C GLU A 136 43.99 -16.85 15.54
N LEU A 137 43.12 -16.71 14.55
CA LEU A 137 42.06 -17.67 14.22
C LEU A 137 42.05 -18.02 12.73
N HIS A 138 43.07 -17.63 11.97
CA HIS A 138 43.16 -17.96 10.54
C HIS A 138 43.27 -19.48 10.30
N ASN A 139 42.80 -19.92 9.15
CA ASN A 139 42.80 -21.34 8.76
C ASN A 139 42.02 -22.22 9.76
N ASN A 140 40.75 -21.85 9.97
CA ASN A 140 39.76 -22.56 10.78
C ASN A 140 38.46 -22.75 9.96
N ASN A 141 37.38 -23.19 10.61
CA ASN A 141 36.08 -23.45 9.99
C ASN A 141 35.00 -22.44 10.42
N VAL A 142 35.39 -21.22 10.80
CA VAL A 142 34.45 -20.21 11.29
C VAL A 142 33.70 -19.56 10.12
N SER A 143 32.38 -19.64 10.14
CA SER A 143 31.53 -19.07 9.08
C SER A 143 30.92 -17.73 9.45
N ARG A 144 30.62 -17.49 10.73
CA ARG A 144 29.99 -16.27 11.23
C ARG A 144 30.56 -15.89 12.60
N ILE A 145 30.49 -14.60 12.94
CA ILE A 145 30.80 -14.11 14.29
C ILE A 145 29.48 -13.74 14.97
N HIS A 146 29.23 -14.29 16.15
CA HIS A 146 28.06 -13.95 16.95
C HIS A 146 28.07 -12.43 17.32
N PRO A 147 26.92 -11.73 17.33
CA PRO A 147 26.87 -10.30 17.63
C PRO A 147 27.56 -9.91 18.95
N ASP A 148 27.40 -10.70 20.00
CA ASP A 148 28.01 -10.43 21.31
C ASP A 148 29.55 -10.52 21.27
N VAL A 149 30.09 -11.45 20.48
CA VAL A 149 31.53 -11.60 20.27
C VAL A 149 32.05 -10.42 19.46
N LEU A 150 31.31 -10.01 18.42
CA LEU A 150 31.67 -8.86 17.61
C LEU A 150 31.66 -7.57 18.45
N GLU A 151 30.69 -7.43 19.35
CA GLU A 151 30.61 -6.29 20.28
C GLU A 151 31.77 -6.29 21.27
N PHE A 152 32.12 -7.45 21.84
CA PHE A 152 33.31 -7.59 22.67
C PHE A 152 34.58 -7.17 21.92
N LEU A 153 34.76 -7.61 20.67
CA LEU A 153 35.92 -7.24 19.84
C LEU A 153 35.95 -5.75 19.51
N LYS A 154 34.79 -5.12 19.25
CA LYS A 154 34.68 -3.66 19.03
C LYS A 154 35.06 -2.84 20.26
N GLN A 155 34.72 -3.33 21.46
CA GLN A 155 35.00 -2.65 22.72
C GLN A 155 36.43 -2.88 23.23
N SER A 156 37.15 -3.86 22.68
CA SER A 156 38.53 -4.15 23.09
C SER A 156 39.49 -3.05 22.64
N MET A 157 40.05 -2.32 23.61
CA MET A 157 41.09 -1.30 23.36
C MET A 157 42.51 -1.88 23.29
N ASN A 158 42.70 -3.13 23.74
CA ASN A 158 44.01 -3.77 23.83
C ASN A 158 44.36 -4.61 22.60
N LEU A 159 43.37 -4.94 21.77
CA LEU A 159 43.55 -5.83 20.62
C LEU A 159 44.38 -5.13 19.52
N THR A 160 45.59 -5.63 19.29
CA THR A 160 46.53 -5.10 18.29
C THR A 160 46.63 -5.99 17.05
N ARG A 161 46.34 -7.29 17.18
CA ARG A 161 46.39 -8.23 16.06
C ARG A 161 45.24 -9.21 16.10
N LEU A 162 44.50 -9.26 15.00
CA LEU A 162 43.41 -10.21 14.75
C LEU A 162 43.58 -10.84 13.37
N THR A 163 43.63 -12.17 13.30
CA THR A 163 43.67 -12.89 12.03
C THR A 163 42.44 -13.76 11.86
N LEU A 164 41.70 -13.54 10.77
CA LEU A 164 40.44 -14.20 10.44
C LEU A 164 40.44 -14.77 9.01
N HIS A 165 41.54 -14.64 8.26
CA HIS A 165 41.64 -15.12 6.89
C HIS A 165 41.60 -16.66 6.82
N GLU A 166 41.41 -17.21 5.62
CA GLU A 166 41.31 -18.67 5.40
C GLU A 166 40.24 -19.32 6.30
N ASN A 167 39.06 -18.70 6.36
CA ASN A 167 37.87 -19.23 7.05
C ASN A 167 36.67 -19.13 6.10
N PRO A 168 35.69 -20.04 6.18
CA PRO A 168 34.55 -20.09 5.27
C PRO A 168 33.47 -19.03 5.59
N TRP A 169 33.82 -17.75 5.58
CA TRP A 169 32.93 -16.65 5.96
C TRP A 169 31.66 -16.56 5.11
N GLU A 170 30.51 -16.60 5.77
CA GLU A 170 29.23 -16.41 5.12
C GLU A 170 28.94 -14.93 4.92
N CYS A 171 29.07 -14.47 3.68
CA CYS A 171 28.91 -13.07 3.31
C CYS A 171 27.49 -12.78 2.82
N ASP A 172 26.54 -12.87 3.75
CA ASP A 172 25.11 -12.59 3.54
C ASP A 172 24.70 -11.18 4.03
N CYS A 173 23.41 -10.87 3.99
CA CYS A 173 22.91 -9.59 4.49
C CYS A 173 23.15 -9.32 5.98
N ASN A 174 23.35 -10.36 6.79
CA ASN A 174 23.59 -10.23 8.23
C ASN A 174 25.06 -9.92 8.54
N ALA A 175 25.97 -10.20 7.61
CA ALA A 175 27.40 -9.91 7.74
C ALA A 175 27.78 -8.42 7.63
N LYS A 176 26.80 -7.50 7.55
CA LYS A 176 27.04 -6.05 7.42
C LYS A 176 27.88 -5.49 8.57
N ASP A 177 27.56 -5.86 9.81
CA ASP A 177 28.29 -5.35 10.98
C ASP A 177 29.69 -5.93 11.08
N PHE A 178 29.87 -7.18 10.66
CA PHE A 178 31.18 -7.81 10.54
C PHE A 178 32.05 -7.09 9.49
N ARG A 179 31.48 -6.78 8.32
CA ARG A 179 32.15 -5.98 7.29
C ARG A 179 32.54 -4.60 7.83
N ASN A 180 31.63 -3.92 8.52
CA ASN A 180 31.91 -2.60 9.11
C ASN A 180 33.05 -2.69 10.13
N PHE A 181 33.03 -3.70 11.01
CA PHE A 181 34.10 -3.95 11.96
C PHE A 181 35.45 -4.15 11.27
N ILE A 182 35.50 -4.96 10.20
CA ILE A 182 36.71 -5.13 9.40
C ILE A 182 37.18 -3.77 8.87
N GLN A 183 36.31 -3.03 8.18
CA GLN A 183 36.67 -1.77 7.54
C GLN A 183 37.22 -0.73 8.52
N THR A 184 36.59 -0.56 9.68
CA THR A 184 37.03 0.40 10.69
C THR A 184 38.40 0.04 11.28
N ASN A 185 38.74 -1.26 11.33
CA ASN A 185 39.95 -1.75 11.98
C ASN A 185 41.09 -2.10 11.02
N LEU A 186 40.95 -1.89 9.71
CA LEU A 186 41.99 -2.22 8.71
C LEU A 186 43.33 -1.48 8.95
N VAL A 187 43.28 -0.24 9.44
CA VAL A 187 44.49 0.56 9.69
C VAL A 187 45.29 -0.02 10.85
N THR A 188 44.60 -0.43 11.92
CA THR A 188 45.22 -1.03 13.11
C THR A 188 45.66 -2.46 12.84
N MET A 189 44.87 -3.22 12.08
CA MET A 189 45.05 -4.66 11.84
C MET A 189 45.02 -4.98 10.34
N PRO A 190 46.17 -4.89 9.64
CA PRO A 190 46.23 -5.05 8.18
C PRO A 190 45.95 -6.48 7.70
N ASP A 191 46.11 -7.50 8.56
CA ASP A 191 45.78 -8.89 8.23
C ASP A 191 44.28 -9.09 7.93
N LEU A 192 43.41 -8.17 8.34
CA LEU A 192 41.98 -8.20 8.04
C LEU A 192 41.68 -7.99 6.54
N LEU A 193 42.61 -7.39 5.77
CA LEU A 193 42.46 -7.24 4.31
C LEU A 193 42.43 -8.58 3.58
N LYS A 194 43.03 -9.62 4.18
CA LYS A 194 43.10 -10.98 3.62
C LYS A 194 41.80 -11.76 3.82
N VAL A 195 40.82 -11.23 4.56
CA VAL A 195 39.54 -11.90 4.82
C VAL A 195 38.69 -11.88 3.55
N LYS A 196 38.34 -13.08 3.06
CA LYS A 196 37.57 -13.30 1.83
C LYS A 196 36.39 -14.23 2.10
N CYS A 197 35.40 -14.14 1.23
CA CYS A 197 34.25 -15.06 1.24
C CYS A 197 34.55 -16.27 0.33
N PRO A 198 34.01 -17.46 0.63
CA PRO A 198 34.13 -18.63 -0.25
C PRO A 198 33.68 -18.32 -1.67
N GLY A 199 34.48 -18.74 -2.66
CA GLY A 199 34.19 -18.54 -4.08
C GLY A 199 34.34 -17.11 -4.59
N LYS A 200 34.77 -16.15 -3.75
CA LYS A 200 35.05 -14.77 -4.16
C LYS A 200 36.52 -14.43 -3.97
N ASN A 201 37.11 -13.79 -4.98
CA ASN A 201 38.53 -13.37 -4.93
C ASN A 201 38.75 -11.99 -4.28
N THR A 202 37.67 -11.23 -4.07
CA THR A 202 37.70 -9.91 -3.43
C THR A 202 37.66 -10.01 -1.91
N SER A 203 38.22 -9.01 -1.23
CA SER A 203 38.19 -8.93 0.23
C SER A 203 36.82 -8.48 0.73
N VAL A 204 36.44 -8.90 1.95
CA VAL A 204 35.19 -8.49 2.61
C VAL A 204 35.09 -6.97 2.72
N SER A 205 36.20 -6.26 2.91
CA SER A 205 36.25 -4.80 3.03
C SER A 205 35.94 -4.04 1.75
N GLU A 206 36.29 -4.60 0.59
CA GLU A 206 36.11 -3.97 -0.72
C GLU A 206 34.74 -4.32 -1.34
N MET A 207 34.13 -5.42 -0.91
CA MET A 207 32.80 -5.82 -1.38
C MET A 207 31.74 -4.77 -1.03
N THR A 208 30.77 -4.60 -1.92
CA THR A 208 29.66 -3.65 -1.78
C THR A 208 28.42 -4.33 -1.22
N VAL A 209 27.44 -3.55 -0.73
CA VAL A 209 26.19 -4.10 -0.16
C VAL A 209 25.42 -4.96 -1.18
N THR A 210 25.53 -4.65 -2.48
CA THR A 210 24.98 -5.46 -3.58
C THR A 210 25.59 -6.86 -3.65
N ASP A 211 26.86 -7.03 -3.24
CA ASP A 211 27.55 -8.31 -3.26
C ASP A 211 27.13 -9.23 -2.10
N PHE A 212 26.65 -8.65 -0.99
CA PHE A 212 26.10 -9.38 0.17
C PHE A 212 24.59 -9.64 0.04
N CYS A 213 23.85 -8.74 -0.61
CA CYS A 213 22.38 -8.73 -0.65
C CYS A 213 21.76 -8.65 -2.06
N PRO A 214 22.04 -9.59 -2.98
CA PRO A 214 21.55 -9.49 -4.35
C PRO A 214 20.00 -9.50 -4.44
N LEU A 215 19.33 -10.37 -3.67
CA LEU A 215 17.87 -10.49 -3.69
C LEU A 215 17.16 -9.24 -3.15
N TYR A 216 17.69 -8.63 -2.09
CA TYR A 216 17.10 -7.44 -1.50
C TYR A 216 17.26 -6.23 -2.43
N THR A 217 18.45 -6.06 -3.03
CA THR A 217 18.71 -4.96 -3.96
C THR A 217 17.89 -5.09 -5.24
N THR A 218 17.79 -6.28 -5.84
CA THR A 218 16.93 -6.52 -7.02
C THR A 218 15.45 -6.20 -6.73
N ARG A 219 14.93 -6.58 -5.55
CA ARG A 219 13.57 -6.21 -5.13
C ARG A 219 13.37 -4.69 -4.99
N ILE A 220 14.30 -3.99 -4.34
CA ILE A 220 14.21 -2.53 -4.19
C ILE A 220 14.22 -1.84 -5.56
N ILE A 221 15.13 -2.24 -6.44
CA ILE A 221 15.21 -1.70 -7.81
C ILE A 221 13.89 -1.94 -8.55
N GLY A 222 13.32 -3.14 -8.44
CA GLY A 222 12.04 -3.49 -9.05
C GLY A 222 10.88 -2.63 -8.54
N ILE A 223 10.77 -2.43 -7.22
CA ILE A 223 9.72 -1.59 -6.62
C ILE A 223 9.86 -0.13 -7.06
N SER A 224 11.07 0.41 -7.06
CA SER A 224 11.32 1.80 -7.49
C SER A 224 10.89 2.04 -8.95
N ILE A 225 11.20 1.11 -9.85
CA ILE A 225 10.78 1.19 -11.26
C ILE A 225 9.25 1.14 -11.37
N ALA A 226 8.59 0.26 -10.62
CA ALA A 226 7.13 0.15 -10.62
C ALA A 226 6.45 1.45 -10.15
N ILE A 227 6.95 2.08 -9.08
CA ILE A 227 6.41 3.34 -8.55
C ILE A 227 6.61 4.47 -9.56
N SER A 228 7.80 4.59 -10.17
CA SER A 228 8.06 5.58 -11.21
C SER A 228 7.15 5.41 -12.42
N PHE A 229 6.88 4.17 -12.84
CA PHE A 229 5.97 3.87 -13.94
C PHE A 229 4.53 4.24 -13.61
N ILE A 230 4.05 3.92 -12.40
CA ILE A 230 2.71 4.31 -11.94
C ILE A 230 2.57 5.84 -11.89
N GLY A 231 3.58 6.54 -11.36
CA GLY A 231 3.59 8.01 -11.33
C GLY A 231 3.53 8.62 -12.73
N PHE A 232 4.28 8.06 -13.69
CA PHE A 232 4.22 8.48 -15.09
C PHE A 232 2.84 8.24 -15.70
N LEU A 233 2.22 7.08 -15.47
CA LEU A 233 0.87 6.80 -15.96
C LEU A 233 -0.16 7.77 -15.39
N ILE A 234 -0.13 8.03 -14.08
CA ILE A 234 -1.05 8.98 -13.44
C ILE A 234 -0.85 10.39 -14.02
N GLY A 235 0.39 10.84 -14.18
CA GLY A 235 0.70 12.13 -14.80
C GLY A 235 0.22 12.22 -16.25
N PHE A 236 0.45 11.17 -17.04
CA PHE A 236 0.01 11.08 -18.43
C PHE A 236 -1.52 11.10 -18.56
N PHE A 237 -2.22 10.27 -17.79
CA PHE A 237 -3.68 10.25 -17.78
C PHE A 237 -4.28 11.55 -17.21
N GLY A 238 -3.63 12.17 -16.23
CA GLY A 238 -4.02 13.49 -15.71
C GLY A 238 -3.90 14.59 -16.77
N LEU A 239 -2.82 14.60 -17.56
CA LEU A 239 -2.63 15.55 -18.67
C LEU A 239 -3.65 15.31 -19.80
N LEU A 240 -3.90 14.05 -20.16
CA LEU A 240 -4.94 13.69 -21.12
C LEU A 240 -6.32 14.13 -20.62
N TYR A 241 -6.62 13.89 -19.34
CA TYR A 241 -7.87 14.32 -18.73
C TYR A 241 -8.03 15.83 -18.78
N TYR A 242 -7.01 16.61 -18.38
CA TYR A 242 -7.08 18.07 -18.39
C TYR A 242 -7.32 18.63 -19.81
N LYS A 243 -6.62 18.09 -20.81
CA LYS A 243 -6.77 18.53 -22.21
C LYS A 243 -8.11 18.13 -22.83
N TYR A 244 -8.62 16.95 -22.52
CA TYR A 244 -9.79 16.35 -23.18
C TYR A 244 -11.02 16.20 -22.26
N GLN A 245 -11.06 16.90 -21.14
CA GLN A 245 -12.07 16.77 -20.07
C GLN A 245 -13.51 16.69 -20.58
N ARG A 246 -13.91 17.53 -21.55
CA ARG A 246 -15.28 17.54 -22.10
C ARG A 246 -15.57 16.29 -22.93
N GLN A 247 -14.64 15.91 -23.82
CA GLN A 247 -14.80 14.75 -24.69
C GLN A 247 -14.78 13.45 -23.88
N ILE A 248 -13.92 13.35 -22.86
CA ILE A 248 -13.85 12.20 -21.96
C ILE A 248 -15.13 12.09 -21.13
N LYS A 249 -15.65 13.19 -20.57
CA LYS A 249 -16.93 13.18 -19.84
C LYS A 249 -18.11 12.74 -20.73
N VAL A 250 -18.20 13.25 -21.97
CA VAL A 250 -19.23 12.83 -22.93
C VAL A 250 -19.06 11.35 -23.30
N TRP A 251 -17.83 10.90 -23.56
CA TRP A 251 -17.54 9.50 -23.88
C TRP A 251 -17.89 8.55 -22.73
N LEU A 252 -17.52 8.88 -21.50
CA LEU A 252 -17.88 8.13 -20.28
C LEU A 252 -19.39 8.05 -20.08
N PHE A 253 -20.11 9.16 -20.32
CA PHE A 253 -21.57 9.21 -20.22
C PHE A 253 -22.25 8.31 -21.26
N VAL A 254 -21.78 8.35 -22.52
CA VAL A 254 -22.33 7.49 -23.59
C VAL A 254 -22.08 6.00 -23.31
N HIS A 255 -20.94 5.65 -22.70
CA HIS A 255 -20.58 4.26 -22.38
C HIS A 255 -21.01 3.80 -20.98
N GLN A 256 -21.74 4.64 -20.22
CA GLN A 256 -22.28 4.34 -18.88
C GLN A 256 -21.20 3.91 -17.85
N TRP A 257 -19.98 4.42 -17.99
CA TRP A 257 -18.89 4.18 -17.04
C TRP A 257 -18.75 5.34 -16.07
N CYS A 258 -18.63 5.03 -14.77
CA CYS A 258 -18.38 6.01 -13.71
C CYS A 258 -19.39 7.17 -13.64
N LEU A 259 -20.70 6.88 -13.75
CA LEU A 259 -21.79 7.88 -13.66
C LEU A 259 -21.80 8.69 -12.35
N TRP A 260 -21.14 8.22 -11.28
CA TRP A 260 -20.95 9.00 -10.04
C TRP A 260 -20.06 10.25 -10.25
N PHE A 261 -19.16 10.26 -11.24
CA PHE A 261 -18.25 11.41 -11.48
C PHE A 261 -18.88 12.58 -12.24
N VAL A 262 -20.10 12.45 -12.77
CA VAL A 262 -20.79 13.52 -13.50
C VAL A 262 -22.08 13.86 -12.77
N THR A 263 -22.04 14.84 -11.87
CA THR A 263 -23.26 15.37 -11.23
C THR A 263 -23.94 16.36 -12.18
N GLU A 264 -25.28 16.27 -12.28
CA GLU A 264 -26.09 17.20 -13.07
C GLU A 264 -25.84 18.67 -12.68
N GLU A 265 -25.45 18.90 -11.41
CA GLU A 265 -25.08 20.19 -10.82
C GLU A 265 -23.80 20.81 -11.41
N GLU A 266 -22.81 20.03 -11.88
CA GLU A 266 -21.59 20.60 -12.48
C GLU A 266 -21.85 21.18 -13.88
N LEU A 267 -22.81 20.62 -14.61
CA LEU A 267 -23.21 21.09 -15.95
C LEU A 267 -24.10 22.34 -15.88
N ASP A 268 -24.80 22.53 -14.74
CA ASP A 268 -25.73 23.64 -14.50
C ASP A 268 -25.13 24.76 -13.64
N LYS A 269 -23.82 24.69 -13.35
CA LYS A 269 -23.10 25.65 -12.50
C LYS A 269 -23.07 27.06 -13.08
N GLU A 270 -23.07 27.17 -14.41
CA GLU A 270 -23.01 28.46 -15.12
C GLU A 270 -24.40 29.08 -15.36
N LYS A 271 -25.49 28.38 -15.02
CA LYS A 271 -26.86 28.87 -15.22
C LYS A 271 -27.26 29.91 -14.17
N VAL A 272 -27.95 30.95 -14.63
CA VAL A 272 -28.28 32.15 -13.84
C VAL A 272 -29.55 31.98 -13.00
N TYR A 273 -30.47 31.13 -13.45
CA TYR A 273 -31.79 30.93 -12.85
C TYR A 273 -32.03 29.46 -12.49
N ASP A 274 -32.75 29.22 -11.40
CA ASP A 274 -33.14 27.87 -10.97
C ASP A 274 -34.26 27.32 -11.85
N ALA A 275 -35.22 28.19 -12.24
CA ALA A 275 -36.24 27.81 -13.20
C ALA A 275 -36.75 29.01 -14.02
N PHE A 276 -37.08 28.75 -15.29
CA PHE A 276 -37.87 29.65 -16.13
C PHE A 276 -39.35 29.28 -15.99
N VAL A 277 -40.23 30.28 -15.79
CA VAL A 277 -41.68 30.05 -15.70
C VAL A 277 -42.36 30.53 -16.97
N SER A 278 -42.91 29.58 -17.72
CA SER A 278 -43.71 29.78 -18.93
C SER A 278 -45.21 29.71 -18.58
N TYR A 279 -45.95 30.77 -18.87
CA TYR A 279 -47.37 30.91 -18.52
C TYR A 279 -48.10 31.86 -19.48
N SER A 280 -49.44 31.85 -19.48
CA SER A 280 -50.24 32.77 -20.29
C SER A 280 -50.38 34.12 -19.60
N HIS A 281 -50.33 35.23 -20.32
CA HIS A 281 -50.55 36.57 -19.75
C HIS A 281 -51.89 36.72 -18.99
N LYS A 282 -52.91 35.92 -19.34
CA LYS A 282 -54.20 35.90 -18.64
C LYS A 282 -54.13 35.24 -17.25
N ASP A 283 -53.09 34.45 -16.98
CA ASP A 283 -52.87 33.75 -15.71
C ASP A 283 -51.84 34.48 -14.83
N HIS A 284 -51.54 35.74 -15.16
CA HIS A 284 -50.51 36.55 -14.50
C HIS A 284 -50.73 36.67 -13.00
N ASP A 285 -51.95 36.99 -12.58
CA ASP A 285 -52.27 37.20 -11.16
C ASP A 285 -51.99 35.92 -10.34
N PHE A 286 -52.38 34.76 -10.86
CA PHE A 286 -52.07 33.47 -10.24
C PHE A 286 -50.55 33.23 -10.15
N VAL A 287 -49.82 33.44 -11.25
CA VAL A 287 -48.39 33.15 -11.27
C VAL A 287 -47.62 34.08 -10.35
N VAL A 288 -47.93 35.37 -10.32
CA VAL A 288 -47.21 36.33 -9.50
C VAL A 288 -47.58 36.19 -8.02
N ASP A 289 -48.88 36.17 -7.72
CA ASP A 289 -49.37 36.26 -6.34
C ASP A 289 -49.27 34.92 -5.60
N GLU A 290 -49.37 33.79 -6.31
CA GLU A 290 -49.31 32.45 -5.69
C GLU A 290 -47.98 31.74 -5.98
N LEU A 291 -47.59 31.59 -7.24
CA LEU A 291 -46.45 30.73 -7.62
C LEU A 291 -45.11 31.38 -7.30
N VAL A 292 -44.88 32.60 -7.81
CA VAL A 292 -43.63 33.35 -7.64
C VAL A 292 -43.47 33.73 -6.17
N SER A 293 -44.53 34.26 -5.55
CA SER A 293 -44.49 34.65 -4.13
C SER A 293 -44.08 33.50 -3.22
N LYS A 294 -44.56 32.26 -3.43
CA LYS A 294 -44.25 31.11 -2.56
C LYS A 294 -42.97 30.36 -2.89
N LEU A 295 -42.39 30.60 -4.07
CA LEU A 295 -41.12 30.01 -4.51
C LEU A 295 -39.93 30.95 -4.30
N GLU A 296 -40.11 32.27 -4.37
CA GLU A 296 -39.04 33.23 -4.08
C GLU A 296 -38.97 33.56 -2.58
N ASN A 297 -40.09 33.45 -1.83
CA ASN A 297 -40.11 33.68 -0.39
C ASN A 297 -39.82 32.41 0.44
N SER A 298 -39.11 32.59 1.56
CA SER A 298 -38.66 31.59 2.55
C SER A 298 -39.66 30.44 2.81
N PRO A 299 -39.24 29.15 2.88
CA PRO A 299 -37.95 28.65 3.39
C PRO A 299 -36.85 28.25 2.37
N MET A 300 -37.12 28.27 1.07
CA MET A 300 -36.11 28.08 0.00
C MET A 300 -36.33 29.14 -1.07
N SER A 301 -35.41 30.09 -1.23
CA SER A 301 -35.51 31.18 -2.20
C SER A 301 -34.98 30.72 -3.56
N PHE A 302 -35.85 30.23 -4.43
CA PHE A 302 -35.48 29.92 -5.82
C PHE A 302 -35.37 31.21 -6.63
N LYS A 303 -34.39 31.28 -7.54
CA LYS A 303 -34.26 32.41 -8.47
C LYS A 303 -34.98 32.10 -9.77
N LEU A 304 -36.15 32.70 -9.98
CA LEU A 304 -36.98 32.45 -11.15
C LEU A 304 -36.71 33.45 -12.29
N CYS A 305 -36.76 32.97 -13.54
CA CYS A 305 -36.77 33.81 -14.74
C CYS A 305 -38.22 34.04 -15.18
N LEU A 306 -38.63 35.30 -15.30
CA LEU A 306 -40.01 35.69 -15.65
C LEU A 306 -40.00 36.65 -16.84
N HIS A 307 -40.89 36.42 -17.81
CA HIS A 307 -40.92 37.19 -19.06
C HIS A 307 -41.15 38.70 -18.88
N TYR A 308 -41.85 39.14 -17.81
CA TYR A 308 -42.14 40.57 -17.58
C TYR A 308 -41.04 41.32 -16.82
N ARG A 309 -40.11 40.58 -16.18
CA ARG A 309 -39.06 41.10 -15.31
C ARG A 309 -37.67 40.98 -15.95
N ASP A 310 -37.41 39.84 -16.58
CA ASP A 310 -36.07 39.40 -16.97
C ASP A 310 -35.81 39.47 -18.49
N TRP A 311 -36.81 39.75 -19.32
CA TRP A 311 -36.62 39.86 -20.77
C TRP A 311 -36.03 41.21 -21.17
N VAL A 312 -35.12 41.16 -22.15
CA VAL A 312 -34.47 42.35 -22.69
C VAL A 312 -35.40 43.04 -23.68
N ALA A 313 -35.71 44.30 -23.43
CA ALA A 313 -36.51 45.12 -24.33
C ALA A 313 -35.78 45.33 -25.67
N GLY A 314 -36.47 45.11 -26.78
CA GLY A 314 -35.93 45.26 -28.14
C GLY A 314 -35.47 43.95 -28.80
N GLU A 315 -35.38 42.84 -28.05
CA GLU A 315 -35.11 41.51 -28.60
C GLU A 315 -36.38 40.79 -29.08
N TRP A 316 -36.22 39.84 -30.01
CA TRP A 316 -37.33 39.04 -30.51
C TRP A 316 -37.85 38.09 -29.43
N ILE A 317 -39.18 37.95 -29.31
CA ILE A 317 -39.81 37.07 -28.31
C ILE A 317 -39.27 35.62 -28.39
N PRO A 318 -39.14 34.96 -29.57
CA PRO A 318 -38.54 33.63 -29.65
C PRO A 318 -37.09 33.55 -29.13
N ALA A 319 -36.31 34.62 -29.33
CA ALA A 319 -34.92 34.67 -28.85
C ALA A 319 -34.86 34.81 -27.33
N ASN A 320 -35.74 35.63 -26.74
CA ASN A 320 -35.90 35.72 -25.29
C ASN A 320 -36.31 34.37 -24.69
N ILE A 321 -37.25 33.65 -25.32
CA ILE A 321 -37.67 32.31 -24.88
C ILE A 321 -36.49 31.32 -24.89
N ALA A 322 -35.74 31.25 -26.00
CA ALA A 322 -34.59 30.36 -26.12
C ALA A 322 -33.54 30.66 -25.04
N SER A 323 -33.22 31.95 -24.85
CA SER A 323 -32.27 32.40 -23.83
C SER A 323 -32.75 32.09 -22.41
N SER A 324 -34.04 32.28 -22.11
CA SER A 324 -34.62 31.97 -20.79
C SER A 324 -34.57 30.47 -20.48
N VAL A 325 -34.82 29.61 -21.46
CA VAL A 325 -34.70 28.14 -21.31
C VAL A 325 -33.24 27.73 -21.13
N GLU A 326 -32.32 28.28 -21.93
CA GLU A 326 -30.90 27.96 -21.88
C GLU A 326 -30.27 28.34 -20.52
N ASN A 327 -30.57 29.54 -20.03
CA ASN A 327 -30.02 30.09 -18.79
C ASN A 327 -30.70 29.58 -17.50
N SER A 328 -31.67 28.66 -17.61
CA SER A 328 -32.41 28.09 -16.48
C SER A 328 -32.15 26.60 -16.28
N ARG A 329 -32.05 26.15 -15.02
CA ARG A 329 -31.81 24.72 -14.70
C ARG A 329 -33.04 23.84 -14.95
N ARG A 330 -34.23 24.41 -14.80
CA ARG A 330 -35.54 23.78 -15.10
C ARG A 330 -36.44 24.77 -15.85
N THR A 331 -37.48 24.25 -16.49
CA THR A 331 -38.55 25.06 -17.09
C THR A 331 -39.89 24.62 -16.52
N ILE A 332 -40.56 25.49 -15.79
CA ILE A 332 -41.92 25.28 -15.31
C ILE A 332 -42.88 25.78 -16.39
N VAL A 333 -43.82 24.94 -16.80
CA VAL A 333 -44.90 25.31 -17.73
C VAL A 333 -46.23 25.24 -16.99
N VAL A 334 -46.90 26.38 -16.85
CA VAL A 334 -48.23 26.48 -16.26
C VAL A 334 -49.27 26.25 -17.34
N LEU A 335 -49.76 25.01 -17.41
CA LEU A 335 -50.71 24.56 -18.41
C LEU A 335 -52.14 24.84 -17.96
N SER A 336 -52.75 25.85 -18.55
CA SER A 336 -54.13 26.28 -18.35
C SER A 336 -54.88 26.33 -19.70
N PRO A 337 -56.23 26.46 -19.70
CA PRO A 337 -56.97 26.75 -20.93
C PRO A 337 -56.46 28.00 -21.67
N ASN A 338 -56.11 29.04 -20.91
CA ASN A 338 -55.56 30.29 -21.44
C ASN A 338 -54.16 30.09 -22.06
N PHE A 339 -53.37 29.14 -21.55
CA PHE A 339 -52.08 28.76 -22.10
C PHE A 339 -52.23 28.03 -23.43
N LEU A 340 -53.18 27.10 -23.50
CA LEU A 340 -53.47 26.31 -24.70
C LEU A 340 -53.95 27.19 -25.87
N GLU A 341 -54.70 28.25 -25.59
CA GLU A 341 -55.09 29.25 -26.59
C GLU A 341 -53.91 30.12 -27.06
N SER A 342 -52.92 30.36 -26.17
CA SER A 342 -51.79 31.26 -26.43
C SER A 342 -50.80 30.70 -27.45
N VAL A 343 -50.57 31.47 -28.52
CA VAL A 343 -49.56 31.19 -29.55
C VAL A 343 -48.15 31.18 -28.94
N TRP A 344 -47.88 32.08 -27.99
CA TRP A 344 -46.59 32.18 -27.32
C TRP A 344 -46.37 31.05 -26.30
N GLY A 345 -47.40 30.64 -25.56
CA GLY A 345 -47.31 29.49 -24.65
C GLY A 345 -46.93 28.20 -25.37
N ARG A 346 -47.48 27.94 -26.56
CA ARG A 346 -47.09 26.78 -27.38
C ARG A 346 -45.65 26.86 -27.88
N MET A 347 -45.15 28.05 -28.21
CA MET A 347 -43.75 28.24 -28.60
C MET A 347 -42.78 28.03 -27.42
N GLU A 348 -43.10 28.58 -26.25
CA GLU A 348 -42.32 28.38 -25.01
C GLU A 348 -42.21 26.91 -24.64
N PHE A 349 -43.33 26.19 -24.68
CA PHE A 349 -43.36 24.75 -24.43
C PHE A 349 -42.50 23.96 -25.43
N ARG A 350 -42.60 24.26 -26.74
CA ARG A 350 -41.81 23.58 -27.78
C ARG A 350 -40.31 23.85 -27.63
N ALA A 351 -39.93 25.08 -27.31
CA ALA A 351 -38.53 25.43 -27.08
C ALA A 351 -37.96 24.65 -25.88
N ALA A 352 -38.71 24.59 -24.78
CA ALA A 352 -38.33 23.84 -23.58
C ALA A 352 -38.27 22.32 -23.84
N HIS A 353 -39.23 21.78 -24.60
CA HIS A 353 -39.27 20.36 -24.95
C HIS A 353 -38.12 19.97 -25.89
N SER A 354 -37.85 20.78 -26.92
CA SER A 354 -36.72 20.57 -27.85
C SER A 354 -35.37 20.58 -27.12
N GLN A 355 -35.19 21.50 -26.18
CA GLN A 355 -33.97 21.56 -25.36
C GLN A 355 -33.83 20.33 -24.43
N ALA A 356 -34.92 19.90 -23.81
CA ALA A 356 -34.93 18.71 -22.97
C ALA A 356 -34.54 17.44 -23.77
N LEU A 357 -35.02 17.32 -25.00
CA LEU A 357 -34.68 16.22 -25.90
C LEU A 357 -33.23 16.29 -26.41
N SER A 358 -32.76 17.47 -26.82
CA SER A 358 -31.39 17.65 -27.35
C SER A 358 -30.31 17.35 -26.30
N GLU A 359 -30.60 17.66 -25.04
CA GLU A 359 -29.72 17.36 -23.91
C GLU A 359 -29.94 15.96 -23.31
N GLY A 360 -31.01 15.24 -23.73
CA GLY A 360 -31.39 13.95 -23.18
C GLY A 360 -31.81 13.99 -21.70
N ARG A 361 -32.36 15.10 -21.22
CA ARG A 361 -32.67 15.34 -19.78
C ARG A 361 -34.09 15.84 -19.58
N ALA A 362 -34.78 15.27 -18.59
CA ALA A 362 -36.12 15.71 -18.18
C ALA A 362 -36.07 17.00 -17.34
N ARG A 363 -36.15 18.17 -18.00
CA ARG A 363 -36.02 19.49 -17.37
C ARG A 363 -37.32 20.30 -17.28
N VAL A 364 -38.38 19.83 -17.94
CA VAL A 364 -39.65 20.55 -18.03
C VAL A 364 -40.65 20.00 -17.01
N ILE A 365 -41.12 20.87 -16.13
CA ILE A 365 -42.07 20.60 -15.05
C ILE A 365 -43.43 21.15 -15.46
N LEU A 366 -44.43 20.29 -15.57
CA LEU A 366 -45.79 20.71 -15.91
C LEU A 366 -46.62 20.98 -14.66
N ILE A 367 -47.27 22.14 -14.60
CA ILE A 367 -48.29 22.49 -13.61
C ILE A 367 -49.64 22.55 -14.32
N LEU A 368 -50.60 21.71 -13.93
CA LEU A 368 -51.97 21.81 -14.46
C LEU A 368 -52.77 22.82 -13.65
N TYR A 369 -53.18 23.92 -14.27
CA TYR A 369 -53.96 24.99 -13.66
C TYR A 369 -55.34 25.11 -14.32
N GLY A 370 -56.38 24.68 -13.60
CA GLY A 370 -57.76 24.61 -14.10
C GLY A 370 -58.08 23.29 -14.83
N ASP A 371 -59.29 23.23 -15.41
CA ASP A 371 -59.72 22.10 -16.24
C ASP A 371 -59.41 22.42 -17.72
N ILE A 372 -58.44 21.70 -18.28
CA ILE A 372 -57.99 21.86 -19.68
C ILE A 372 -58.91 21.15 -20.68
N GLY A 373 -60.02 20.57 -20.23
CA GLY A 373 -60.96 19.81 -21.06
C GLY A 373 -60.43 18.41 -21.42
N PRO A 374 -61.17 17.66 -22.25
CA PRO A 374 -60.74 16.34 -22.68
C PRO A 374 -59.42 16.40 -23.47
N THR A 375 -58.44 15.60 -23.05
CA THR A 375 -57.08 15.51 -23.61
C THR A 375 -57.02 15.10 -25.09
N ASP A 376 -58.15 14.70 -25.67
CA ASP A 376 -58.27 14.32 -27.09
C ASP A 376 -58.24 15.52 -28.05
N ASN A 377 -58.57 16.72 -27.56
CA ASN A 377 -58.54 17.96 -28.36
C ASN A 377 -57.21 18.72 -28.26
N LEU A 378 -56.22 18.17 -27.55
CA LEU A 378 -54.89 18.78 -27.41
C LEU A 378 -54.01 18.49 -28.63
N ASP A 379 -53.01 19.36 -28.83
CA ASP A 379 -51.96 19.14 -29.82
C ASP A 379 -51.27 17.78 -29.58
N PRO A 380 -51.03 16.94 -30.61
CA PRO A 380 -50.44 15.62 -30.46
C PRO A 380 -49.10 15.59 -29.71
N GLU A 381 -48.28 16.62 -29.87
CA GLU A 381 -46.98 16.77 -29.20
C GLU A 381 -47.17 16.99 -27.69
N LEU A 382 -48.12 17.86 -27.33
CA LEU A 382 -48.45 18.13 -25.94
C LEU A 382 -49.16 16.94 -25.28
N LYS A 383 -50.04 16.24 -26.00
CA LYS A 383 -50.68 15.00 -25.53
C LYS A 383 -49.66 13.93 -25.23
N ALA A 384 -48.71 13.71 -26.14
CA ALA A 384 -47.60 12.78 -25.93
C ALA A 384 -46.80 13.18 -24.68
N TYR A 385 -46.48 14.45 -24.53
CA TYR A 385 -45.71 14.93 -23.38
C TYR A 385 -46.44 14.76 -22.04
N ILE A 386 -47.74 15.06 -21.97
CA ILE A 386 -48.55 14.85 -20.75
C ILE A 386 -48.67 13.35 -20.42
N SER A 387 -48.78 12.49 -21.44
CA SER A 387 -48.89 11.04 -21.24
C SER A 387 -47.58 10.38 -20.80
N MET A 388 -46.44 10.97 -21.16
CA MET A 388 -45.11 10.42 -20.91
C MET A 388 -44.43 11.01 -19.66
N ASN A 389 -44.88 12.15 -19.15
CA ASN A 389 -44.22 12.87 -18.05
C ASN A 389 -45.15 13.13 -16.86
N THR A 390 -44.55 13.19 -15.67
CA THR A 390 -45.24 13.54 -14.42
C THR A 390 -45.58 15.03 -14.39
N TYR A 391 -46.84 15.36 -14.09
CA TYR A 391 -47.31 16.73 -13.88
C TYR A 391 -47.77 16.95 -12.44
N VAL A 392 -47.77 18.21 -11.99
CA VAL A 392 -48.26 18.61 -10.67
C VAL A 392 -49.60 19.35 -10.86
N LYS A 393 -50.67 18.82 -10.27
CA LYS A 393 -52.01 19.42 -10.41
C LYS A 393 -52.27 20.48 -9.34
N TRP A 394 -52.69 21.67 -9.76
CA TRP A 394 -53.12 22.72 -8.83
C TRP A 394 -54.34 22.27 -8.03
N GLY A 395 -54.30 22.49 -6.71
CA GLY A 395 -55.32 22.00 -5.76
C GLY A 395 -55.02 20.65 -5.11
N ASP A 396 -53.93 19.98 -5.48
CA ASP A 396 -53.42 18.81 -4.73
C ASP A 396 -52.93 19.25 -3.33
N PRO A 397 -53.31 18.57 -2.23
CA PRO A 397 -52.82 18.87 -0.88
C PRO A 397 -51.29 18.92 -0.76
N TRP A 398 -50.58 18.13 -1.59
CA TRP A 398 -49.12 18.02 -1.59
C TRP A 398 -48.45 18.81 -2.73
N PHE A 399 -49.19 19.73 -3.37
CA PHE A 399 -48.73 20.50 -4.53
C PHE A 399 -47.33 21.12 -4.32
N TRP A 400 -47.15 21.84 -3.22
CA TRP A 400 -45.92 22.59 -2.96
C TRP A 400 -44.71 21.70 -2.69
N ASP A 401 -44.91 20.58 -2.00
CA ASP A 401 -43.82 19.65 -1.71
C ASP A 401 -43.36 18.92 -2.97
N LYS A 402 -44.31 18.51 -3.82
CA LYS A 402 -44.02 17.92 -5.13
C LYS A 402 -43.29 18.90 -6.05
N LEU A 403 -43.73 20.15 -6.09
CA LEU A 403 -43.13 21.18 -6.93
C LEU A 403 -41.71 21.54 -6.46
N ARG A 404 -41.51 21.73 -5.16
CA ARG A 404 -40.18 22.00 -4.60
C ARG A 404 -39.24 20.83 -4.87
N TYR A 405 -39.70 19.59 -4.64
CA TYR A 405 -38.92 18.38 -4.95
C TYR A 405 -38.52 18.25 -6.43
N ALA A 406 -39.32 18.77 -7.35
CA ALA A 406 -38.99 18.77 -8.78
C ALA A 406 -38.00 19.88 -9.20
N LEU A 407 -37.81 20.91 -8.38
CA LEU A 407 -36.87 22.01 -8.61
C LEU A 407 -35.42 21.65 -8.22
N PRO A 408 -34.41 22.41 -8.67
CA PRO A 408 -33.01 22.18 -8.28
C PRO A 408 -32.83 22.43 -6.77
N HIS A 409 -32.21 21.51 -6.03
CA HIS A 409 -31.97 21.69 -4.59
C HIS A 409 -30.50 21.99 -4.32
N GLU A 410 -30.20 22.79 -3.30
CA GLU A 410 -28.82 22.86 -2.79
C GLU A 410 -28.43 21.54 -2.10
N PRO A 411 -27.20 21.04 -2.33
CA PRO A 411 -26.75 19.74 -1.81
C PRO A 411 -26.69 19.62 -0.28
N LYS A 412 -26.86 20.73 0.46
CA LYS A 412 -26.93 20.71 1.93
C LYS A 412 -28.18 20.02 2.49
N LEU A 413 -29.30 20.02 1.76
CA LEU A 413 -30.54 19.33 2.16
C LEU A 413 -30.59 17.87 1.67
N ALA A 414 -29.92 17.54 0.57
CA ALA A 414 -29.90 16.20 -0.02
C ALA A 414 -29.10 15.17 0.80
N LYS A 415 -28.21 15.61 1.71
CA LYS A 415 -27.46 14.69 2.59
C LYS A 415 -28.32 14.01 3.67
N ASN A 416 -29.50 14.54 3.98
CA ASN A 416 -30.41 13.96 4.99
C ASN A 416 -31.69 13.34 4.40
N ALA A 417 -31.97 13.50 3.11
CA ALA A 417 -33.05 12.81 2.42
C ALA A 417 -32.49 11.57 1.72
N GLY A 418 -32.39 10.46 2.47
CA GLY A 418 -32.07 9.17 1.90
C GLY A 418 -33.01 8.82 0.74
N LYS A 419 -32.39 8.45 -0.39
CA LYS A 419 -32.87 7.50 -1.41
C LYS A 419 -34.38 7.27 -1.53
N LYS A 420 -34.86 7.56 -2.75
CA LYS A 420 -35.95 6.91 -3.50
C LYS A 420 -37.38 7.33 -3.18
N ILE A 421 -37.93 8.21 -4.03
CA ILE A 421 -39.38 8.20 -4.36
C ILE A 421 -39.64 8.25 -5.89
N PHE A 422 -38.71 8.71 -6.75
CA PHE A 422 -38.92 8.74 -8.22
C PHE A 422 -37.81 8.13 -9.10
N GLU A 423 -36.87 7.35 -8.56
CA GLU A 423 -36.06 6.45 -9.40
C GLU A 423 -36.82 5.14 -9.61
N ASN A 424 -37.68 5.14 -10.62
CA ASN A 424 -38.04 4.01 -11.48
C ASN A 424 -39.07 4.50 -12.50
N HIS A 425 -38.61 5.27 -13.49
CA HIS A 425 -39.32 5.34 -14.78
C HIS A 425 -38.32 4.91 -15.85
N GLN A 426 -38.08 3.60 -15.88
CA GLN A 426 -37.67 2.97 -17.12
C GLN A 426 -38.90 3.00 -18.02
N LEU A 427 -38.80 3.67 -19.17
CA LEU A 427 -39.79 3.62 -20.23
C LEU A 427 -39.98 2.16 -20.64
N CYS A 428 -41.04 1.53 -20.14
CA CYS A 428 -41.53 0.29 -20.72
C CYS A 428 -42.46 0.67 -21.87
N ILE A 429 -41.96 0.55 -23.10
CA ILE A 429 -42.84 0.40 -24.26
C ILE A 429 -43.43 -1.00 -24.12
N GLN A 430 -44.70 -1.09 -23.74
CA GLN A 430 -45.44 -2.33 -23.92
C GLN A 430 -45.89 -2.37 -25.39
N ALA A 431 -45.10 -3.03 -26.23
CA ALA A 431 -45.53 -3.40 -27.57
C ALA A 431 -46.70 -4.37 -27.41
N ASN A 432 -47.92 -3.87 -27.60
CA ASN A 432 -49.10 -4.70 -27.72
C ASN A 432 -49.10 -5.27 -29.14
N MET A 433 -48.37 -6.37 -29.32
CA MET A 433 -48.46 -7.21 -30.51
C MET A 433 -48.93 -8.57 -30.01
N ASP A 434 -50.25 -8.74 -29.96
CA ASP A 434 -50.87 -9.97 -30.45
C ASP A 434 -52.32 -9.66 -30.83
N LYS A 435 -52.57 -9.74 -32.14
CA LYS A 435 -53.90 -9.75 -32.73
C LYS A 435 -54.07 -11.11 -33.39
N LYS A 436 -55.24 -11.72 -33.10
CA LYS A 436 -55.84 -12.98 -33.64
C LYS A 436 -55.52 -14.16 -32.71
N GLU A 437 -56.50 -14.76 -32.06
CA GLU A 437 -57.57 -15.51 -32.75
C GLU A 437 -59.02 -15.18 -32.32
N LEU A 438 -59.93 -15.64 -33.18
CA LEU A 438 -61.37 -15.43 -33.22
C LEU A 438 -62.13 -16.50 -32.41
N ILE A 439 -63.43 -16.21 -32.23
CA ILE A 439 -64.61 -17.10 -32.04
C ILE A 439 -65.22 -17.14 -30.62
N TYR A 440 -66.43 -16.54 -30.56
CA TYR A 440 -67.51 -16.41 -29.58
C TYR A 440 -68.05 -17.71 -28.91
N PRO A 441 -69.12 -17.69 -28.06
CA PRO A 441 -69.59 -16.75 -27.00
C PRO A 441 -70.05 -17.50 -25.70
N ILE A 442 -70.80 -16.80 -24.82
CA ILE A 442 -71.76 -17.27 -23.75
C ILE A 442 -71.21 -16.98 -22.32
N VAL A 443 -71.83 -16.28 -21.36
CA VAL A 443 -73.13 -15.60 -21.11
C VAL A 443 -72.94 -14.65 -19.89
N ILE A 444 -73.71 -13.56 -19.81
CA ILE A 444 -74.00 -12.69 -18.63
C ILE A 444 -75.53 -12.85 -18.40
N PRO A 445 -76.16 -12.88 -17.18
CA PRO A 445 -76.13 -11.85 -16.10
C PRO A 445 -76.17 -12.43 -14.65
N GLU A 446 -75.98 -11.68 -13.55
CA GLU A 446 -76.91 -10.71 -12.94
C GLU A 446 -76.25 -9.78 -11.89
N THR A 447 -76.82 -8.58 -11.76
CA THR A 447 -76.51 -7.43 -10.87
C THR A 447 -77.37 -7.43 -9.57
N PRO A 448 -77.44 -6.34 -8.77
CA PRO A 448 -76.73 -5.91 -7.53
C PRO A 448 -77.68 -6.05 -6.28
N PRO A 449 -77.62 -5.34 -5.09
CA PRO A 449 -76.78 -4.20 -4.63
C PRO A 449 -76.35 -4.15 -3.13
N THR A 450 -75.65 -3.04 -2.80
CA THR A 450 -75.59 -2.30 -1.50
C THR A 450 -74.97 -2.94 -0.25
N THR A 451 -73.87 -2.37 0.26
CA THR A 451 -73.86 -1.46 1.44
C THR A 451 -72.42 -1.09 1.83
N THR A 452 -72.28 0.09 2.44
CA THR A 452 -71.08 0.85 2.82
C THR A 452 -70.31 0.24 4.03
N PRO A 453 -69.16 0.80 4.48
CA PRO A 453 -67.91 0.10 4.85
C PRO A 453 -67.79 -0.20 6.38
N PRO A 454 -66.66 -0.74 6.91
CA PRO A 454 -65.48 0.09 7.23
C PRO A 454 -64.09 -0.61 7.20
N ALA A 455 -63.07 0.25 7.23
CA ALA A 455 -61.78 0.16 7.94
C ALA A 455 -60.68 -0.84 7.54
N ASP A 456 -59.51 -0.23 7.29
CA ASP A 456 -58.15 -0.64 7.67
C ASP A 456 -57.73 -2.10 7.46
N THR A 457 -56.83 -2.31 6.50
CA THR A 457 -55.46 -2.70 6.84
C THR A 457 -54.50 -2.55 5.66
N LEU A 458 -53.43 -1.78 5.89
CA LEU A 458 -52.21 -1.80 5.10
C LEU A 458 -51.70 -3.24 4.90
N LYS A 459 -51.35 -3.61 3.67
CA LYS A 459 -50.26 -4.57 3.43
C LYS A 459 -49.18 -3.95 2.57
N LYS A 460 -48.13 -3.55 3.28
CA LYS A 460 -46.80 -3.19 2.80
C LYS A 460 -46.09 -4.51 2.44
N PHE A 461 -45.52 -4.64 1.24
CA PHE A 461 -44.54 -5.69 0.96
C PHE A 461 -43.15 -5.07 0.91
N ILE A 462 -42.34 -5.42 1.92
CA ILE A 462 -40.92 -5.08 2.04
C ILE A 462 -40.16 -6.28 1.46
N CYS A 463 -39.27 -6.03 0.49
CA CYS A 463 -38.22 -7.00 0.15
C CYS A 463 -37.09 -6.81 1.17
N ASP A 464 -36.94 -7.76 2.09
CA ASP A 464 -35.86 -7.75 3.06
C ASP A 464 -34.51 -7.99 2.38
N LYS A 465 -33.54 -7.15 2.73
CA LYS A 465 -32.11 -7.44 2.59
C LYS A 465 -31.68 -8.21 3.83
N GLY A 466 -31.60 -9.53 3.74
CA GLY A 466 -30.99 -10.39 4.75
C GLY A 466 -29.51 -10.62 4.44
N SER A 467 -28.67 -10.34 5.42
CA SER A 467 -27.24 -10.60 5.52
C SER A 467 -26.93 -12.10 5.73
N GLU A 468 -26.13 -12.73 4.86
CA GLU A 468 -25.42 -13.99 5.15
C GLU A 468 -24.04 -14.00 4.45
N GLU A 469 -23.08 -14.63 5.12
CA GLU A 469 -21.65 -14.72 4.79
C GLU A 469 -21.38 -15.25 3.37
N GLN A 470 -20.52 -14.57 2.62
CA GLN A 470 -20.09 -15.00 1.28
C GLN A 470 -18.84 -15.88 1.37
N LEU A 471 -19.02 -17.19 1.16
CA LEU A 471 -17.93 -18.14 0.90
C LEU A 471 -17.65 -18.18 -0.61
N PHE A 472 -16.46 -17.79 -1.04
CA PHE A 472 -16.03 -17.88 -2.45
C PHE A 472 -15.63 -19.31 -2.80
N LEU A 473 -16.35 -19.96 -3.72
CA LEU A 473 -16.00 -21.28 -4.23
C LEU A 473 -15.02 -21.17 -5.43
N ASN A 474 -13.81 -20.70 -5.19
CA ASN A 474 -12.68 -20.94 -6.09
C ASN A 474 -11.89 -22.14 -5.56
N ASN A 475 -12.38 -23.36 -5.85
CA ASN A 475 -11.64 -24.62 -5.98
C ASN A 475 -12.61 -25.81 -5.84
N CYS A 476 -13.09 -26.33 -6.96
CA CYS A 476 -13.52 -27.72 -7.07
C CYS A 476 -12.95 -28.27 -8.36
N VAL A 477 -11.73 -28.78 -8.27
CA VAL A 477 -11.16 -29.73 -9.21
C VAL A 477 -11.34 -31.11 -8.59
N GLN A 478 -11.89 -32.03 -9.39
CA GLN A 478 -12.03 -33.47 -9.16
C GLN A 478 -13.13 -33.95 -8.18
N GLU A 479 -14.09 -34.63 -8.81
CA GLU A 479 -14.94 -35.73 -8.34
C GLU A 479 -15.68 -35.62 -6.99
N SER A 480 -17.01 -35.75 -7.13
CA SER A 480 -18.02 -36.13 -6.11
C SER A 480 -18.64 -35.03 -5.24
N CYS A 481 -19.63 -34.32 -5.79
CA CYS A 481 -20.71 -33.74 -5.00
C CYS A 481 -22.06 -34.33 -5.46
N LYS A 482 -22.65 -35.20 -4.62
CA LYS A 482 -24.04 -35.65 -4.77
C LYS A 482 -24.97 -34.50 -4.39
N LEU A 483 -25.84 -34.08 -5.30
CA LEU A 483 -26.95 -33.17 -5.03
C LEU A 483 -28.09 -33.91 -4.31
N ASN A 484 -28.61 -33.31 -3.23
CA ASN A 484 -29.96 -33.54 -2.73
C ASN A 484 -30.55 -32.21 -2.25
N GLY A 485 -31.59 -31.72 -2.93
CA GLY A 485 -32.41 -30.58 -2.51
C GLY A 485 -32.56 -29.47 -3.54
N ASN A 486 -33.81 -29.02 -3.77
CA ASN A 486 -34.20 -28.00 -4.75
C ASN A 486 -33.49 -26.65 -4.51
N VAL A 487 -32.69 -26.20 -5.48
CA VAL A 487 -32.07 -24.87 -5.50
C VAL A 487 -32.51 -24.14 -6.79
N PRO A 488 -33.01 -22.90 -6.71
CA PRO A 488 -33.29 -22.08 -7.89
C PRO A 488 -31.98 -21.62 -8.55
N ILE A 489 -31.84 -21.88 -9.85
CA ILE A 489 -30.68 -21.48 -10.65
C ILE A 489 -30.93 -20.06 -11.18
N ILE A 490 -30.03 -19.13 -10.86
CA ILE A 490 -30.01 -17.78 -11.42
C ILE A 490 -28.88 -17.71 -12.45
N LEU A 491 -29.24 -17.54 -13.73
CA LEU A 491 -28.27 -17.37 -14.81
C LEU A 491 -27.83 -15.90 -14.91
N SER A 492 -26.51 -15.67 -14.94
CA SER A 492 -25.91 -14.38 -15.27
C SER A 492 -26.12 -14.06 -16.76
N PRO A 493 -26.39 -12.79 -17.15
CA PRO A 493 -26.58 -12.37 -18.55
C PRO A 493 -25.41 -12.71 -19.49
N GLU A 494 -24.20 -12.95 -18.96
CA GLU A 494 -23.01 -13.24 -19.74
C GLU A 494 -22.96 -14.68 -20.28
N ASN A 495 -23.78 -15.60 -19.75
CA ASN A 495 -23.88 -16.98 -20.25
C ASN A 495 -25.06 -17.22 -21.21
N LEU A 496 -25.82 -16.17 -21.54
CA LEU A 496 -26.93 -16.21 -22.51
C LEU A 496 -26.53 -15.71 -23.92
N MET A 497 -25.29 -15.28 -24.12
CA MET A 497 -24.79 -14.76 -25.41
C MET A 497 -23.64 -15.58 -26.02
N LYS A 498 -23.62 -16.89 -25.78
CA LYS A 498 -22.85 -17.84 -26.59
C LYS A 498 -23.62 -19.16 -26.70
N HIS A 499 -24.55 -19.23 -27.64
CA HIS A 499 -24.88 -20.42 -28.42
C HIS A 499 -26.01 -20.09 -29.41
N ASP A 500 -25.66 -19.37 -30.47
CA ASP A 500 -26.30 -19.53 -31.76
C ASP A 500 -25.22 -20.11 -32.68
N ASN A 501 -25.28 -21.42 -32.88
CA ASN A 501 -24.92 -22.10 -34.11
C ASN A 501 -25.30 -23.57 -33.96
N GLU A 502 -26.31 -23.93 -34.74
CA GLU A 502 -26.58 -25.24 -35.36
C GLU A 502 -25.64 -26.39 -34.99
N GLU A 503 -26.18 -27.47 -34.42
CA GLU A 503 -26.36 -28.73 -35.14
C GLU A 503 -27.13 -29.74 -34.28
N CYS A 504 -28.26 -30.20 -34.83
CA CYS A 504 -28.85 -31.49 -34.47
C CYS A 504 -27.86 -32.58 -34.86
N LEU A 505 -27.71 -33.64 -34.04
CA LEU A 505 -27.65 -35.04 -34.50
C LEU A 505 -27.59 -36.02 -33.31
N VAL A 506 -28.62 -36.88 -33.29
CA VAL A 506 -28.83 -38.20 -32.66
C VAL A 506 -28.91 -38.28 -31.13
#